data_AF-A0A968MJQ7-F1
#
_entry.id   AF-A0A968MJQ7-F1
#
_cell.length_a   1.000
_cell.length_b   1.000
_cell.length_c   1.000
_cell.angle_alpha   90.00
_cell.angle_beta   90.00
_cell.angle_gamma   90.00
#
_symmetry.space_group_name_H-M   'P 1'
#
loop_
_entity.id
_entity.type
_entity.pdbx_description
1 polymer ?
#
loop_
_entity_poly.entity_id
_entity_poly.type
_entity_poly.pdbx_seq_one_letter_code
_entity_poly.pdbx_strand_id
1 'polypeptide(L)' 'MERFTFKKFERLTSKILIDRLFSEGKIFVVYPLKIFYLNGDFSFDAPAQVLISVPKKNFKKAVSRNLIKRRLRESVPVK' A
#
# COMPACT_ATOMS: atom_id res chain seq x y z
N MET A 1 13.00 19.85 5.25
CA MET A 1 11.99 18.88 5.72
C MET A 1 11.88 17.80 4.65
N GLU A 2 12.40 16.59 4.89
CA GLU A 2 12.31 15.50 3.91
C GLU A 2 10.83 15.17 3.66
N ARG A 3 10.43 15.05 2.39
CA ARG A 3 9.07 14.65 2.02
C ARG A 3 9.00 13.12 2.04
N PHE A 4 8.32 12.55 3.04
CA PHE A 4 8.03 11.11 3.12
C PHE A 4 6.96 10.73 2.07
N THR A 5 7.39 10.58 0.83
CA THR A 5 6.52 10.23 -0.31
C THR A 5 7.13 9.11 -1.11
N PHE A 6 6.31 8.12 -1.47
CA PHE A 6 6.75 7.04 -2.35
C PHE A 6 7.06 7.56 -3.75
N LYS A 7 8.21 7.14 -4.28
CA LYS A 7 8.58 7.32 -5.68
C LYS A 7 7.73 6.40 -6.57
N LYS A 8 7.72 6.65 -7.87
CA LYS A 8 6.88 5.91 -8.83
C LYS A 8 7.13 4.39 -8.77
N PHE A 9 8.38 3.99 -8.61
CA PHE A 9 8.79 2.58 -8.60
C PHE A 9 8.39 1.83 -7.32
N GLU A 10 8.18 2.54 -6.20
CA GLU A 10 7.73 1.98 -4.90
C GLU A 10 6.20 1.85 -4.84
N ARG A 11 5.48 2.37 -5.83
CA ARG A 11 4.01 2.37 -5.85
C ARG A 11 3.53 1.22 -6.72
N LEU A 12 2.74 0.33 -6.12
CA LEU A 12 2.05 -0.72 -6.87
C LEU A 12 0.89 -0.10 -7.66
N THR A 13 1.05 0.03 -8.97
CA THR A 13 0.07 0.65 -9.89
C THR A 13 -0.47 -0.30 -10.96
N SER A 14 0.27 -1.37 -11.29
CA SER A 14 -0.14 -2.31 -12.33
C SER A 14 -1.37 -3.10 -11.90
N LYS A 15 -2.43 -3.03 -12.71
CA LYS A 15 -3.68 -3.77 -12.44
C LYS A 15 -3.43 -5.28 -12.38
N ILE A 16 -2.61 -5.82 -13.28
CA ILE A 16 -2.27 -7.25 -13.32
C ILE A 16 -1.60 -7.69 -12.01
N LEU A 17 -0.65 -6.89 -11.50
CA LEU A 17 0.02 -7.20 -10.24
C LEU A 17 -0.91 -7.07 -9.03
N ILE A 18 -1.83 -6.11 -9.07
CA ILE A 18 -2.84 -5.94 -8.01
C ILE A 18 -3.81 -7.12 -8.00
N ASP A 19 -4.31 -7.53 -9.16
CA ASP A 19 -5.22 -8.67 -9.27
C ASP A 19 -4.52 -9.96 -8.81
N ARG A 20 -3.25 -10.15 -9.20
CA ARG A 20 -2.41 -11.25 -8.72
C ARG A 20 -2.18 -11.21 -7.20
N LEU A 21 -1.90 -10.04 -6.62
CA LEU A 21 -1.74 -9.84 -5.18
C LEU A 21 -3.01 -10.24 -4.42
N PHE A 22 -4.20 -9.93 -4.94
CA PHE A 22 -5.45 -10.32 -4.30
C PHE A 22 -5.84 -11.79 -4.53
N SER A 23 -5.32 -12.43 -5.58
CA SER A 23 -5.64 -13.82 -5.93
C SER A 23 -4.70 -14.83 -5.28
N GLU A 24 -3.39 -14.59 -5.34
CA GLU A 24 -2.32 -15.48 -4.86
C GLU A 24 -1.69 -14.99 -3.54
N GLY A 25 -1.93 -13.74 -3.15
CA GLY A 25 -1.30 -13.14 -1.98
C GLY A 25 -1.80 -13.70 -0.66
N LYS A 26 -0.91 -13.71 0.33
CA LYS A 26 -1.25 -14.05 1.71
C LYS A 26 -1.80 -12.82 2.42
N ILE A 27 -2.71 -13.08 3.36
CA ILE A 27 -3.40 -12.06 4.13
C ILE A 27 -2.99 -12.20 5.58
N PHE A 28 -2.61 -11.09 6.21
CA PHE A 28 -2.54 -11.02 7.66
C PHE A 28 -3.22 -9.76 8.16
N VAL A 29 -3.88 -9.88 9.31
CA VAL A 29 -4.64 -8.79 9.93
C VAL A 29 -3.94 -8.45 11.23
N VAL A 30 -3.48 -7.20 11.33
CA VAL A 30 -2.96 -6.62 12.56
C VAL A 30 -3.81 -5.41 12.83
N TYR A 31 -4.72 -5.52 13.81
CA TYR A 31 -5.68 -4.45 14.08
C TYR A 31 -4.96 -3.09 14.22
N PRO A 32 -5.40 -2.03 13.51
CA PRO A 32 -6.61 -1.90 12.68
C PRO A 32 -6.41 -2.13 11.16
N LEU A 33 -5.29 -2.70 10.75
CA LEU A 33 -4.86 -2.87 9.36
C LEU A 33 -5.07 -4.30 8.84
N LYS A 34 -5.45 -4.40 7.57
CA LYS A 34 -5.45 -5.65 6.80
C LYS A 34 -4.38 -5.53 5.73
N ILE A 35 -3.40 -6.42 5.77
CA ILE A 35 -2.23 -6.37 4.89
C ILE A 35 -2.28 -7.59 3.97
N PHE A 36 -2.06 -7.32 2.68
CA PHE A 36 -1.92 -8.32 1.63
C PHE A 36 -0.48 -8.26 1.15
N TYR A 37 0.19 -9.40 1.11
CA TYR A 37 1.56 -9.49 0.62
C TYR A 37 1.73 -10.71 -0.28
N LEU A 38 2.58 -10.55 -1.29
CA LEU A 38 2.98 -11.60 -2.20
C LEU A 38 4.50 -11.49 -2.33
N ASN A 39 5.20 -12.53 -1.88
CA ASN A 39 6.63 -12.65 -2.13
C ASN A 39 6.79 -13.18 -3.55
N GLY A 40 7.43 -12.42 -4.41
CA GLY A 40 7.82 -12.88 -5.73
C GLY A 40 9.19 -12.34 -6.09
N ASP A 41 9.91 -13.08 -6.93
CA ASP A 41 11.18 -12.66 -7.53
C ASP A 41 10.90 -11.61 -8.60
N PHE A 42 10.35 -10.49 -8.18
CA PHE A 42 10.15 -9.37 -9.08
C PHE A 42 11.43 -8.57 -9.13
N SER A 43 12.07 -8.54 -10.30
CA SER A 43 13.21 -7.68 -10.61
C SER A 43 12.78 -6.20 -10.68
N PHE A 44 12.26 -5.67 -9.59
CA PHE A 44 11.93 -4.26 -9.47
C PHE A 44 13.10 -3.51 -8.84
N ASP A 45 13.33 -2.27 -9.27
CA ASP A 45 14.32 -1.34 -8.70
C ASP A 45 14.00 -0.91 -7.24
N ALA A 46 13.01 -1.54 -6.60
CA ALA A 46 12.59 -1.29 -5.23
C ALA A 46 12.52 -2.59 -4.43
N PRO A 47 12.86 -2.55 -3.14
CA PRO A 47 12.71 -3.69 -2.25
C PRO A 47 11.24 -4.09 -2.06
N ALA A 48 10.29 -3.16 -2.21
CA ALA A 48 8.86 -3.42 -2.12
C ALA A 48 8.02 -2.42 -2.92
N GLN A 49 6.87 -2.88 -3.42
CA GLN A 49 5.84 -2.03 -4.02
C GLN A 49 4.60 -1.99 -3.13
N VAL A 50 4.11 -0.79 -2.81
CA VAL A 50 3.04 -0.60 -1.83
C VAL A 50 1.80 0.01 -2.47
N LEU A 51 0.64 -0.55 -2.14
CA LEU A 51 -0.69 0.00 -2.44
C LEU A 51 -1.45 0.25 -1.13
N ILE A 52 -1.93 1.48 -0.93
CA ILE A 52 -2.73 1.83 0.25
C ILE A 52 -4.18 2.08 -0.17
N SER A 53 -5.07 1.18 0.25
CA SER A 53 -6.51 1.31 0.09
C SER A 53 -7.19 1.68 1.40
N VAL A 54 -8.19 2.56 1.35
CA VAL A 54 -9.02 2.93 2.51
C VAL A 54 -10.49 2.81 2.10
N PRO A 55 -11.29 1.98 2.79
CA PRO A 55 -12.66 1.68 2.39
C PRO A 55 -13.58 2.90 2.55
N LYS A 56 -14.32 3.23 1.49
CA LYS A 56 -15.35 4.29 1.48
C LYS A 56 -16.50 3.98 2.44
N LYS A 57 -16.82 2.70 2.64
CA LYS A 57 -17.90 2.23 3.54
C LYS A 57 -17.68 2.69 4.98
N ASN A 58 -16.45 2.56 5.49
CA ASN A 58 -16.13 2.91 6.87
C ASN A 58 -15.79 4.41 7.01
N PHE A 59 -15.08 4.99 6.03
CA PHE A 59 -14.67 6.39 6.07
C PHE A 59 -15.34 7.19 4.95
N LYS A 60 -16.56 7.67 5.21
CA LYS A 60 -17.36 8.42 4.22
C LYS A 60 -16.70 9.75 3.82
N LYS A 61 -16.13 10.48 4.78
CA LYS A 61 -15.48 11.79 4.55
C LYS A 61 -14.17 11.61 3.78
N ALA A 62 -14.01 12.37 2.68
CA ALA A 62 -12.80 12.35 1.85
C ALA A 62 -11.56 12.81 2.63
N VAL A 63 -11.72 13.85 3.47
CA VAL A 63 -10.64 14.39 4.32
C VAL A 63 -10.07 13.32 5.25
N SER A 64 -10.93 12.52 5.89
CA SER A 64 -10.51 11.42 6.78
C SER A 64 -9.75 10.34 6.02
N ARG A 65 -10.23 9.94 4.83
CA ARG A 65 -9.51 8.97 3.97
C ARG A 65 -8.13 9.48 3.57
N ASN A 66 -8.03 10.76 3.21
CA ASN A 66 -6.76 11.38 2.83
C ASN A 66 -5.78 11.45 4.01
N LEU A 67 -6.28 11.79 5.20
CA LEU A 67 -5.47 11.79 6.43
C LEU A 67 -4.91 10.40 6.74
N ILE A 68 -5.73 9.36 6.69
CA ILE A 68 -5.30 7.97 6.91
C ILE A 68 -4.24 7.56 5.89
N LYS A 69 -4.51 7.80 4.60
CA LYS A 69 -3.53 7.50 3.53
C LYS A 69 -2.22 8.26 3.73
N ARG A 70 -2.26 9.50 4.24
CA ARG A 70 -1.07 10.30 4.49
C ARG A 70 -0.25 9.75 5.67
N ARG A 71 -0.89 9.48 6.82
CA ARG A 71 -0.24 8.88 7.99
C ARG A 71 0.41 7.53 7.67
N LEU A 72 -0.27 6.69 6.88
CA LEU A 72 0.28 5.41 6.45
C LEU A 72 1.50 5.59 5.53
N ARG A 73 1.51 6.57 4.62
CA ARG A 73 2.68 6.86 3.78
C ARG A 73 3.89 7.35 4.59
N GLU A 74 3.64 8.19 5.58
CA GLU A 74 4.70 8.73 6.46
C GLU A 74 5.30 7.64 7.35
N SER A 75 4.51 6.63 7.74
CA SER A 75 4.92 5.57 8.68
C SER A 75 5.61 4.36 8.02
N VAL A 76 5.50 4.16 6.71
CA VAL A 76 6.12 3.01 6.04
C VAL A 76 7.49 3.45 5.53
N PRO A 77 8.60 3.05 6.18
CA PRO A 77 9.93 3.24 5.62
C PRO A 77 10.11 2.27 4.46
N VAL A 78 9.90 2.75 3.24
CA VAL A 78 10.43 2.10 2.04
C VAL A 78 11.75 2.81 1.73
N LYS A 79 12.79 2.48 2.50
CA LYS A 79 14.18 2.89 2.27
C LYS A 79 15.04 1.64 2.32
#